data_AF-A0A661SGW5-F1
#
_entry.id   AF-A0A661SGW5-F1
#
_cell.length_a   1.000
_cell.length_b   1.000
_cell.length_c   1.000
_cell.angle_alpha   90.00
_cell.angle_beta   90.00
_cell.angle_gamma   90.00
#
_symmetry.space_group_name_H-M   'P 1'
#
loop_
_entity.id
_entity.type
_entity.pdbx_description
1 polymer ?
#
loop_
_entity_poly.entity_id
_entity_poly.type
_entity_poly.pdbx_seq_one_letter_code
_entity_poly.pdbx_strand_id
1 'polypeptide(L)'
;MQKALITGAGGFIGSHLTEALVRKGYDVRAFIHYNSFNFWGWLDSCEPEIKNSLDVFAGDKYLAKSFPVVFVLMRIISIKNIRRNLLCIL
;
A
#
# COMPACT_ATOMS: atom_id res chain seq x y z
N MET A 1 -17.72 1.81 2.40
CA MET A 1 -16.50 1.39 1.68
C MET A 1 -15.35 1.39 2.67
N GLN A 2 -14.56 0.32 2.76
CA GLN A 2 -13.45 0.21 3.72
C GLN A 2 -12.18 0.81 3.11
N LYS A 3 -11.38 1.53 3.92
CA LYS A 3 -10.15 2.20 3.47
C LYS A 3 -8.91 1.39 3.84
N ALA A 4 -7.94 1.33 2.94
CA ALA A 4 -6.65 0.67 3.18
C ALA A 4 -5.49 1.56 2.75
N LEU A 5 -4.43 1.62 3.57
CA LEU A 5 -3.17 2.28 3.21
C LEU A 5 -2.10 1.21 3.04
N ILE A 6 -1.53 1.09 1.85
CA ILE A 6 -0.50 0.09 1.58
C ILE A 6 0.84 0.81 1.40
N THR A 7 1.73 0.70 2.39
CA THR A 7 3.14 1.10 2.24
C THR A 7 3.97 0.04 1.49
N GLY A 8 4.95 0.49 0.71
CA GLY A 8 5.66 -0.42 -0.19
C GLY A 8 4.75 -1.01 -1.28
N ALA A 9 3.66 -0.32 -1.64
CA ALA A 9 2.71 -0.78 -2.64
C ALA A 9 3.33 -0.98 -4.04
N GLY A 10 4.42 -0.27 -4.35
CA GLY A 10 5.17 -0.45 -5.59
C GLY A 10 6.09 -1.68 -5.62
N GLY A 11 6.22 -2.42 -4.51
CA GLY A 11 7.01 -3.65 -4.42
C GLY A 11 6.26 -4.88 -4.91
N PHE A 12 6.96 -6.01 -5.03
CA PHE A 12 6.39 -7.27 -5.53
C PHE A 12 5.14 -7.72 -4.75
N ILE A 13 5.21 -7.85 -3.42
CA ILE A 13 4.06 -8.29 -2.61
C ILE A 13 3.02 -7.16 -2.46
N GLY A 14 3.48 -5.92 -2.27
CA GLY A 14 2.59 -4.78 -2.04
C GLY A 14 1.69 -4.48 -3.23
N SER A 15 2.18 -4.66 -4.46
CA SER A 15 1.41 -4.41 -5.69
C SER A 15 0.28 -5.42 -5.86
N HIS A 16 0.56 -6.70 -5.68
CA HIS A 16 -0.46 -7.76 -5.75
C HIS A 16 -1.53 -7.59 -4.66
N LEU A 17 -1.12 -7.24 -3.43
CA LEU A 17 -2.07 -6.96 -2.36
C LEU A 17 -2.95 -5.75 -2.68
N THR A 18 -2.34 -4.67 -3.19
CA THR A 18 -3.04 -3.45 -3.61
C THR A 18 -4.10 -3.77 -4.65
N GLU A 19 -3.73 -4.50 -5.69
CA GLU A 19 -4.63 -4.96 -6.75
C GLU A 19 -5.76 -5.85 -6.23
N ALA A 20 -5.45 -6.82 -5.36
CA ALA A 20 -6.46 -7.69 -4.76
C ALA A 20 -7.47 -6.91 -3.88
N LEU A 21 -7.02 -5.89 -3.14
CA LEU A 21 -7.90 -5.05 -2.31
C LEU A 21 -8.79 -4.15 -3.15
N VAL A 22 -8.27 -3.54 -4.20
CA VAL A 22 -9.06 -2.79 -5.18
C VAL A 22 -10.17 -3.68 -5.76
N ARG A 23 -9.83 -4.88 -6.24
CA ARG A 23 -10.82 -5.83 -6.80
C ARG A 23 -11.87 -6.27 -5.78
N LYS A 24 -11.54 -6.25 -4.48
CA LYS A 24 -12.49 -6.51 -3.39
C LYS A 24 -13.35 -5.29 -3.01
N GLY A 25 -13.20 -4.15 -3.71
CA GLY A 25 -13.98 -2.93 -3.48
C GLY A 25 -13.48 -2.07 -2.31
N TYR A 26 -12.22 -2.21 -1.91
CA TYR A 26 -11.59 -1.30 -0.95
C TYR A 26 -11.19 0.01 -1.63
N ASP A 27 -11.26 1.09 -0.85
CA ASP A 27 -10.68 2.39 -1.20
C ASP A 27 -9.20 2.39 -0.78
N VAL A 28 -8.30 2.26 -1.76
CA VAL A 28 -6.88 1.97 -1.50
C VAL A 28 -6.01 3.18 -1.77
N ARG A 29 -5.27 3.59 -0.74
CA ARG A 29 -4.14 4.50 -0.87
C ARG A 29 -2.83 3.73 -0.97
N ALA A 30 -2.14 3.85 -2.08
CA ALA A 30 -0.86 3.21 -2.34
C ALA A 30 0.29 4.17 -1.98
N PHE A 31 1.01 3.89 -0.89
CA PHE A 31 2.23 4.60 -0.53
C PHE A 31 3.43 3.94 -1.22
N ILE A 32 4.01 4.65 -2.19
CA ILE A 32 5.12 4.20 -3.01
C ILE A 32 6.38 5.01 -2.73
N HIS A 33 7.54 4.43 -3.05
CA HIS A 33 8.80 5.15 -2.93
C HIS A 33 8.88 6.24 -4.00
N TYR A 34 9.07 7.49 -3.57
CA TYR A 34 9.26 8.61 -4.49
C TYR A 34 10.52 8.40 -5.35
N ASN A 35 10.39 8.69 -6.65
CA ASN A 35 11.51 8.77 -7.57
C ASN A 35 11.24 9.86 -8.62
N SER A 36 12.31 10.38 -9.21
CA SER A 36 12.26 11.47 -10.20
C SER A 36 11.64 11.07 -11.54
N PHE A 37 11.49 9.77 -11.80
CA PHE A 37 10.93 9.23 -13.04
C PHE A 37 9.42 8.96 -12.94
N ASN A 38 8.82 9.25 -11.78
CA ASN A 38 7.41 9.01 -11.49
C ASN A 38 6.98 7.54 -11.71
N PHE A 39 7.91 6.58 -11.58
CA PHE A 39 7.59 5.16 -11.63
C PHE A 39 6.87 4.73 -10.35
N TRP A 40 5.80 3.95 -10.48
CA TRP A 40 5.08 3.35 -9.36
C TRP A 40 5.57 1.94 -9.03
N GLY A 41 6.56 1.46 -9.78
CA GLY A 41 7.16 0.14 -9.59
C GLY A 41 6.28 -0.93 -10.22
N TRP A 42 5.99 -2.00 -9.49
CA TRP A 42 5.16 -3.10 -10.00
C TRP A 42 3.70 -2.68 -10.30
N LEU A 43 3.24 -1.58 -9.71
CA LEU A 43 1.91 -1.01 -9.98
C LEU A 43 1.77 -0.44 -11.39
N ASP A 44 2.87 -0.08 -12.06
CA ASP A 44 2.81 0.42 -13.44
C ASP A 44 2.25 -0.62 -14.41
N SER A 45 2.47 -1.90 -14.09
CA SER A 45 2.02 -3.08 -14.84
C SER A 45 0.57 -3.49 -14.55
N CYS A 46 -0.10 -2.87 -13.57
CA CYS A 46 -1.50 -3.18 -13.28
C CYS A 46 -2.42 -2.69 -14.41
N GLU A 47 -3.59 -3.33 -14.51
CA GLU A 47 -4.65 -2.94 -15.45
C GLU A 47 -5.03 -1.46 -15.26
N PRO A 48 -5.34 -0.72 -16.34
CA PRO A 48 -5.68 0.71 -16.26
C PRO A 48 -6.80 1.02 -15.26
N GLU A 49 -7.80 0.15 -15.16
CA GLU A 49 -8.95 0.29 -14.26
C GLU A 49 -8.50 0.28 -12.79
N ILE A 50 -7.56 -0.60 -12.44
CA ILE A 50 -6.99 -0.64 -11.10
C ILE A 50 -6.20 0.63 -10.85
N LYS A 51 -5.29 1.01 -11.77
CA LYS A 51 -4.46 2.20 -11.59
C LYS A 51 -5.29 3.47 -11.40
N ASN A 52 -6.38 3.62 -12.15
CA ASN A 52 -7.28 4.77 -12.04
C ASN A 52 -8.07 4.80 -10.73
N SER A 53 -8.21 3.67 -10.05
CA SER A 53 -8.90 3.58 -8.74
C SER A 53 -7.97 3.83 -7.56
N LEU A 54 -6.66 3.89 -7.77
CA LEU A 54 -5.67 4.07 -6.70
C LEU A 54 -5.45 5.53 -6.35
N ASP A 55 -5.42 5.81 -5.05
CA ASP A 55 -4.87 7.06 -4.52
C ASP A 55 -3.37 6.85 -4.25
N VAL A 56 -2.51 7.34 -5.14
CA VAL A 56 -1.06 7.12 -5.05
C VAL A 56 -0.39 8.26 -4.28
N PHE A 57 0.30 7.92 -3.20
CA PHE A 57 1.14 8.84 -2.44
C PHE A 57 2.61 8.44 -2.58
N ALA A 58 3.39 9.24 -3.28
CA ALA A 58 4.83 9.04 -3.42
C ALA A 58 5.59 9.76 -2.30
N GLY A 59 6.42 9.04 -1.56
CA GLY A 59 7.22 9.61 -0.48
C GLY A 59 8.44 8.76 -0.09
N ASP A 60 9.31 9.33 0.74
CA ASP A 60 10.40 8.59 1.37
C ASP A 60 9.87 7.81 2.59
N LYS A 61 10.54 6.71 2.96
CA LYS A 61 10.22 5.81 4.09
C LYS A 61 10.02 6.53 5.43
N TYR A 62 10.55 7.73 5.60
CA TYR A 62 10.36 8.53 6.81
C TYR A 62 8.95 9.13 6.91
N LEU A 63 8.31 9.46 5.79
CA LEU A 63 6.93 9.98 5.73
C LEU A 63 5.89 8.92 6.09
N ALA A 64 6.20 7.64 5.87
CA ALA A 64 5.31 6.54 6.24
C ALA A 64 4.98 6.51 7.75
N LYS A 65 5.87 7.04 8.60
CA LYS A 65 5.68 7.07 10.07
C LYS A 65 4.63 8.07 10.53
N SER A 66 4.27 9.05 9.70
CA SER A 66 3.31 10.09 10.03
C SER A 66 1.86 9.67 9.76
N PHE A 67 1.63 8.55 9.07
CA PHE A 67 0.30 8.01 8.85
C PHE A 67 -0.14 7.13 10.02
N PRO A 68 -1.39 7.24 10.51
CA PRO A 68 -1.96 6.23 11.39
C PRO A 68 -2.06 4.92 10.60
N VAL A 69 -1.08 4.04 10.81
CA VAL A 69 -0.83 2.89 9.93
C VAL A 69 -1.96 1.88 10.01
N VAL A 70 -2.62 1.63 8.89
CA VAL A 70 -3.55 0.50 8.69
C VAL A 70 -3.03 -0.31 7.51
N PHE A 71 -2.32 -1.40 7.86
CA PHE A 71 -1.64 -2.43 7.04
C PHE A 71 -0.26 -2.06 6.47
N VAL A 72 0.73 -2.97 6.65
CA VAL A 72 1.81 -3.36 5.71
C VAL A 72 2.62 -4.55 6.21
N LEU A 73 2.77 -5.53 5.31
CA LEU A 73 3.76 -6.60 5.35
C LEU A 73 5.05 -6.13 4.67
N MET A 74 5.95 -5.51 5.43
CA MET A 74 7.39 -5.56 5.13
C MET A 74 8.25 -5.25 6.36
N ARG A 75 7.97 -5.98 7.45
CA ARG A 75 8.98 -6.36 8.45
C ARG A 75 8.39 -7.46 9.33
N ILE A 76 8.81 -8.72 9.10
CA ILE A 76 9.09 -9.57 10.26
C ILE A 76 10.13 -8.78 11.07
N ILE A 77 9.87 -8.57 12.36
CA ILE A 77 10.62 -7.74 13.35
C ILE A 77 9.83 -6.48 13.78
N SER A 78 9.10 -6.70 14.88
CA SER A 78 8.87 -5.78 16.00
C SER A 78 8.19 -4.45 15.72
N ILE A 79 6.85 -4.46 15.76
CA ILE A 79 6.08 -3.33 16.27
C ILE A 79 5.24 -3.86 17.42
N LYS A 80 5.78 -3.78 18.64
CA LYS A 80 4.98 -3.87 19.85
C LYS A 80 4.08 -2.63 19.88
N ASN A 81 2.78 -2.90 20.01
CA ASN A 81 1.76 -1.94 20.43
C ASN A 81 1.17 -1.05 19.31
N ILE A 82 0.13 -1.54 18.63
CA ILE A 82 -0.97 -0.72 18.07
C ILE A 82 -2.25 -1.56 18.11
N ARG A 83 -3.33 -0.94 18.61
CA ARG A 83 -4.60 -1.57 18.94
C ARG A 83 -5.48 -1.80 17.69
N ARG A 84 -5.96 -3.06 17.60
CA ARG A 84 -7.27 -3.56 17.13
C ARG A 84 -7.57 -3.57 15.61
N ASN A 85 -8.07 -4.74 15.21
CA ASN A 85 -8.61 -5.18 13.92
C ASN A 85 -7.57 -5.56 12.84
N LEU A 86 -6.80 -6.61 13.14
CA LEU A 86 -5.98 -7.34 12.17
C LEU A 86 -6.85 -8.30 11.36
N LEU A 87 -6.76 -8.21 10.03
CA LEU A 87 -6.89 -9.36 9.14
C LEU A 87 -5.54 -9.55 8.47
N CYS A 88 -4.71 -10.45 9.02
CA CYS A 88 -3.52 -10.93 8.33
C CYS A 88 -3.99 -11.88 7.23
N ILE A 89 -3.95 -11.43 5.98
CA ILE A 89 -4.04 -12.35 4.84
C ILE A 89 -2.60 -12.85 4.62
N LEU A 90 -2.36 -14.11 5.01
CA LEU A 90 -1.12 -14.85 4.77
C LEU A 90 -0.84 -14.99 3.28
#